data_AF-A0A970WQR2-F1
#
_entry.id   AF-A0A970WQR2-F1
#
_cell.length_a   1.000
_cell.length_b   1.000
_cell.length_c   1.000
_cell.angle_alpha   90.00
_cell.angle_beta   90.00
_cell.angle_gamma   90.00
#
_symmetry.space_group_name_H-M   'P 1'
#
loop_
_entity.id
_entity.type
_entity.pdbx_description
1 polymer ?
#
loop_
_entity_poly.entity_id
_entity_poly.type
_entity_poly.pdbx_seq_one_letter_code
_entity_poly.pdbx_strand_id
1 'polypeptide(L)'
;MWITTSLGFFSVVEKSDDEYQTTLTVQAHLKEDLESLREQVLPTIGPITDADGPDYQFEAKCSRTELATALSEITLGIDYRRLEETVKTFQGEQRSNLYHHVADEFRKLQSPAFSGSHDPSTKKSKLSYGGVVMDRQRGVLLRKPTNEFDGYVWTFAKGKHRQGITPEETALHEVRMKMGYDAKILAKIPGRFEGGYSITEYFLMCPVGESFPFDSARTEATRWVPLDEVAETIAVTKNPVGVRRDQCVLNAVKELMNAQATRLSWDTVDMPERRTQIPFRMRFSRNEVSRLKRGHIPGEMEDHWFVFFEDDWVNFHRSWTGYCIFRLRLEPDGECYRVAEAWASRDERQYQHGDAGEEETTLLAVFHYAFRIGSDPWR
;
A
#
# COMPACT_ATOMS: atom_id res chain seq x y z
N MET A 1 12.37 -13.62 -3.12
CA MET A 1 11.87 -13.65 -1.73
C MET A 1 11.41 -15.07 -1.45
N TRP A 2 11.95 -15.71 -0.41
CA TRP A 2 11.44 -17.02 0.03
C TRP A 2 10.35 -16.83 1.08
N ILE A 3 9.27 -17.59 0.94
CA ILE A 3 8.09 -17.53 1.80
C ILE A 3 7.75 -18.95 2.21
N THR A 4 7.75 -19.19 3.52
CA THR A 4 7.38 -20.48 4.10
C THR A 4 6.10 -20.29 4.91
N THR A 5 5.02 -20.96 4.52
CA THR A 5 3.69 -20.80 5.13
C THR A 5 3.04 -22.15 5.40
N SER A 6 1.86 -22.15 6.01
CA SER A 6 1.02 -23.35 6.13
C SER A 6 0.39 -23.78 4.79
N LEU A 7 0.52 -22.97 3.74
CA LEU A 7 0.07 -23.28 2.38
C LEU A 7 1.16 -23.92 1.53
N GLY A 8 2.44 -23.64 1.81
CA GLY A 8 3.56 -24.17 1.02
C GLY A 8 4.83 -23.36 1.15
N PHE A 9 5.83 -23.72 0.34
CA PHE A 9 7.07 -22.98 0.19
C PHE A 9 7.17 -22.34 -1.19
N PHE A 10 7.38 -21.02 -1.22
CA PHE A 10 7.38 -20.24 -2.45
C PHE A 10 8.67 -19.42 -2.59
N SER A 11 9.15 -19.31 -3.82
CA SER A 11 10.10 -18.29 -4.23
C SER A 11 9.41 -17.27 -5.12
N VAL A 12 9.37 -16.03 -4.68
CA VAL A 12 8.79 -14.91 -5.43
C VAL A 12 9.91 -14.06 -6.00
N VAL A 13 9.93 -13.92 -7.32
CA VAL A 13 10.96 -13.19 -8.05
C VAL A 13 10.34 -12.33 -9.14
N GLU A 14 11.05 -11.28 -9.53
CA GLU A 14 10.78 -10.54 -10.75
C GLU A 14 11.81 -11.01 -11.80
N LYS A 15 11.35 -11.78 -12.78
CA LYS A 15 12.18 -12.25 -13.89
C LYS A 15 12.34 -11.16 -14.95
N SER A 16 13.26 -11.36 -15.88
CA SER A 16 13.50 -10.43 -16.99
C SER A 16 12.31 -10.30 -17.96
N ASP A 17 11.47 -11.33 -18.04
CA ASP A 17 10.25 -11.39 -18.84
C ASP A 17 8.99 -11.09 -18.02
N ASP A 18 9.14 -10.68 -16.75
CA ASP A 18 8.07 -10.03 -16.00
C ASP A 18 7.96 -8.57 -16.43
N GLU A 19 6.74 -8.05 -16.40
CA GLU A 19 6.54 -6.63 -16.60
C GLU A 19 7.04 -5.88 -15.35
N TYR A 20 8.05 -5.06 -15.58
CA TYR A 20 8.82 -4.42 -14.53
C TYR A 20 7.92 -3.61 -13.58
N GLN A 21 8.03 -3.91 -12.29
CA GLN A 21 7.27 -3.31 -11.18
C GLN A 21 5.75 -3.55 -11.23
N THR A 22 5.25 -4.45 -12.09
CA THR A 22 3.80 -4.79 -12.14
C THR A 22 3.55 -6.27 -11.86
N THR A 23 4.30 -7.18 -12.50
CA THR A 23 4.12 -8.63 -12.33
C THR A 23 5.24 -9.26 -11.50
N LEU A 24 4.94 -10.42 -10.94
CA LEU A 24 5.90 -11.29 -10.26
C LEU A 24 5.68 -12.74 -10.70
N THR A 25 6.77 -13.48 -10.75
CA THR A 25 6.77 -14.93 -10.88
C THR A 25 6.85 -15.58 -9.49
N VAL A 26 5.87 -16.42 -9.17
CA VAL A 26 5.86 -17.27 -7.97
C VAL A 26 6.24 -18.68 -8.38
N GLN A 27 7.30 -19.20 -7.77
CA GLN A 27 7.87 -20.51 -8.06
C GLN A 27 7.74 -21.44 -6.85
N ALA A 28 7.57 -22.73 -7.11
CA ALA A 28 7.49 -23.76 -6.08
C ALA A 28 8.17 -25.06 -6.55
N HIS A 29 8.56 -25.89 -5.59
CA HIS A 29 9.06 -27.24 -5.88
C HIS A 29 7.93 -28.22 -6.17
N LEU A 30 6.74 -27.97 -5.62
CA LEU A 30 5.57 -28.84 -5.72
C LEU A 30 4.42 -28.08 -6.34
N LYS A 31 3.73 -28.71 -7.28
CA LYS A 31 2.60 -28.11 -7.97
C LYS A 31 1.46 -27.83 -6.99
N GLU A 32 1.26 -28.72 -6.01
CA GLU A 32 0.21 -28.61 -5.01
C GLU A 32 0.34 -27.35 -4.14
N ASP A 33 1.55 -26.81 -3.98
CA ASP A 33 1.76 -25.57 -3.22
C ASP A 33 1.19 -24.36 -3.98
N LEU A 34 1.40 -24.28 -5.30
CA LEU A 34 0.82 -23.24 -6.15
C LEU A 34 -0.70 -23.41 -6.30
N GLU A 35 -1.19 -24.65 -6.34
CA GLU A 35 -2.63 -24.95 -6.33
C GLU A 35 -3.26 -24.50 -5.01
N SER A 36 -2.63 -24.79 -3.86
CA SER A 36 -3.08 -24.34 -2.54
C SER A 36 -3.07 -22.81 -2.43
N LEU A 37 -2.03 -22.15 -2.93
CA LEU A 37 -1.96 -20.68 -2.98
C LEU A 37 -3.12 -20.11 -3.82
N ARG A 38 -3.38 -20.69 -5.00
CA ARG A 38 -4.47 -20.28 -5.88
C ARG A 38 -5.83 -20.43 -5.19
N GLU A 39 -6.12 -21.61 -4.68
CA GLU A 39 -7.44 -21.97 -4.16
C GLU A 39 -7.79 -21.19 -2.89
N GLN A 40 -6.80 -20.91 -2.03
CA GLN A 40 -7.08 -20.36 -0.71
C GLN A 40 -7.00 -18.84 -0.65
N VAL A 41 -6.07 -18.20 -1.37
CA VAL A 41 -5.78 -16.77 -1.18
C VAL A 41 -5.44 -15.99 -2.45
N LEU A 42 -5.14 -16.64 -3.58
CA LEU A 42 -4.75 -15.96 -4.83
C LEU A 42 -5.40 -16.60 -6.07
N PRO A 43 -6.73 -16.60 -6.19
CA PRO A 43 -7.45 -17.28 -7.28
C PRO A 43 -7.11 -16.72 -8.68
N THR A 44 -6.58 -15.50 -8.75
CA THR A 44 -6.19 -14.80 -9.99
C THR A 44 -4.80 -15.16 -10.50
N ILE A 45 -4.01 -15.96 -9.75
CA ILE A 45 -2.69 -16.40 -10.23
C ILE A 45 -2.82 -17.13 -11.56
N GLY A 46 -1.95 -16.77 -12.51
CA GLY A 46 -1.93 -17.30 -13.86
C GLY A 46 -1.73 -18.82 -13.92
N PRO A 47 -1.71 -19.40 -15.12
CA PRO A 47 -1.54 -20.84 -15.28
C PRO A 47 -0.24 -21.32 -14.62
N ILE A 48 -0.30 -22.50 -14.00
CA ILE A 48 0.89 -23.15 -13.43
C ILE A 48 1.57 -23.92 -14.56
N THR A 49 2.83 -23.60 -14.83
CA THR A 49 3.66 -24.24 -15.84
C THR A 49 4.91 -24.85 -15.21
N ASP A 50 5.57 -25.73 -15.95
CA ASP A 50 6.92 -26.14 -15.61
C ASP A 50 7.86 -24.93 -15.70
N ALA A 51 8.77 -24.80 -14.75
CA ALA A 51 9.75 -23.72 -14.74
C ALA A 51 10.97 -24.10 -15.60
N ASP A 52 11.54 -23.12 -16.30
CA ASP A 52 12.69 -23.33 -17.20
C ASP A 52 14.04 -23.57 -16.48
N GLY A 53 14.07 -23.54 -15.13
CA GLY A 53 15.30 -23.56 -14.33
C GLY A 53 15.43 -24.79 -13.41
N PRO A 54 16.65 -25.11 -12.93
CA PRO A 54 16.88 -26.30 -12.09
C PRO A 54 16.41 -26.12 -10.64
N ASP A 55 16.22 -24.88 -10.18
CA ASP A 55 16.00 -24.56 -8.78
C ASP A 55 14.55 -24.79 -8.34
N TYR A 56 13.58 -24.63 -9.23
CA TYR A 56 12.16 -24.83 -8.97
C TYR A 56 11.53 -25.59 -10.13
N GLN A 57 10.55 -26.43 -9.83
CA GLN A 57 9.91 -27.27 -10.87
C GLN A 57 8.69 -26.57 -11.48
N PHE A 58 7.98 -25.75 -10.70
CA PHE A 58 6.73 -25.13 -11.13
C PHE A 58 6.75 -23.63 -10.91
N GLU A 59 6.04 -22.89 -11.76
CA GLU A 59 5.85 -21.46 -11.60
C GLU A 59 4.53 -20.95 -12.14
N ALA A 60 4.14 -19.76 -11.68
CA ALA A 60 3.01 -19.03 -12.21
C ALA A 60 3.23 -17.52 -12.02
N LYS A 61 2.70 -16.71 -12.94
CA LYS A 61 2.75 -15.25 -12.86
C LYS A 61 1.53 -14.68 -12.16
N CYS A 62 1.69 -13.60 -11.42
CA CYS A 62 0.61 -12.86 -10.78
C CYS A 62 0.89 -11.37 -10.74
N SER A 63 -0.15 -10.58 -10.46
CA SER A 63 0.01 -9.18 -10.12
C SER A 63 0.70 -9.03 -8.76
N ARG A 64 1.57 -8.02 -8.65
CA ARG A 64 2.19 -7.62 -7.38
C ARG A 64 1.16 -7.27 -6.31
N THR A 65 0.10 -6.57 -6.67
CA THR A 65 -0.91 -6.10 -5.72
C THR A 65 -1.79 -7.23 -5.22
N GLU A 66 -2.14 -8.16 -6.10
CA GLU A 66 -2.90 -9.36 -5.73
C GLU A 66 -2.06 -10.27 -4.83
N LEU A 67 -0.78 -10.51 -5.16
CA LEU A 67 0.11 -11.28 -4.30
C LEU A 67 0.33 -10.60 -2.94
N ALA A 68 0.50 -9.27 -2.91
CA ALA A 68 0.60 -8.54 -1.65
C ALA A 68 -0.67 -8.69 -0.79
N THR A 69 -1.85 -8.67 -1.40
CA THR A 69 -3.12 -8.91 -0.73
C THR A 69 -3.19 -10.33 -0.18
N ALA A 70 -2.85 -11.35 -0.99
CA ALA A 70 -2.80 -12.74 -0.56
C ALA A 70 -1.83 -12.95 0.61
N LEU A 71 -0.63 -12.37 0.56
CA LEU A 71 0.34 -12.46 1.66
C LEU A 71 -0.16 -11.74 2.91
N SER A 72 -0.88 -10.62 2.75
CA SER A 72 -1.56 -9.98 3.88
C SER A 72 -2.61 -10.89 4.50
N GLU A 73 -3.42 -11.57 3.69
CA GLU A 73 -4.44 -12.51 4.20
C GLU A 73 -3.82 -13.71 4.91
N ILE A 74 -2.77 -14.32 4.35
CA ILE A 74 -1.99 -15.37 5.01
C ILE A 74 -1.46 -14.87 6.36
N THR A 75 -0.85 -13.69 6.39
CA THR A 75 -0.25 -13.12 7.61
C THR A 75 -1.32 -12.84 8.67
N LEU A 76 -2.46 -12.30 8.25
CA LEU A 76 -3.57 -11.98 9.14
C LEU A 76 -4.31 -13.22 9.64
N GLY A 77 -4.25 -14.34 8.90
CA GLY A 77 -4.79 -15.64 9.26
C GLY A 77 -3.89 -16.49 10.16
N ILE A 78 -2.72 -15.99 10.57
CA ILE A 78 -1.84 -16.72 11.49
C ILE A 78 -2.50 -16.79 12.87
N ASP A 79 -3.01 -17.98 13.22
CA ASP A 79 -3.62 -18.33 14.50
C ASP A 79 -2.81 -19.38 15.30
N TYR A 80 -1.67 -19.79 14.74
CA TYR A 80 -0.79 -20.81 15.31
C TYR A 80 0.42 -20.20 16.01
N ARG A 81 0.93 -20.91 17.03
CA ARG A 81 2.16 -20.53 17.74
C ARG A 81 3.43 -21.02 17.05
N ARG A 82 3.33 -22.12 16.29
CA ARG A 82 4.43 -22.79 15.61
C ARG A 82 3.98 -23.26 14.24
N LEU A 83 4.68 -22.84 13.20
CA LEU A 83 4.32 -23.16 11.83
C LEU A 83 4.43 -24.66 11.56
N GLU A 84 5.43 -25.31 12.13
CA GLU A 84 5.77 -26.70 11.85
C GLU A 84 4.70 -27.68 12.39
N GLU A 85 4.03 -27.32 13.48
CA GLU A 85 2.89 -28.07 14.04
C GLU A 85 1.67 -27.96 13.11
N THR A 86 1.38 -26.76 12.61
CA THR A 86 0.33 -26.51 11.62
C THR A 86 0.59 -27.28 10.32
N VAL A 87 1.82 -27.23 9.81
CA VAL A 87 2.26 -27.98 8.62
C VAL A 87 2.12 -29.49 8.85
N LYS A 88 2.45 -30.01 10.03
CA LYS A 88 2.24 -31.43 10.35
C LYS A 88 0.78 -31.84 10.20
N THR A 89 -0.14 -31.00 10.69
CA THR A 89 -1.59 -31.26 10.63
C THR A 89 -2.14 -31.22 9.21
N PHE A 90 -1.78 -30.19 8.42
CA PHE A 90 -2.41 -29.97 7.12
C PHE A 90 -1.63 -30.54 5.93
N GLN A 91 -0.32 -30.72 6.05
CA GLN A 91 0.58 -31.14 4.97
C GLN A 91 1.41 -32.38 5.29
N GLY A 92 1.27 -32.92 6.51
CA GLY A 92 1.86 -34.18 6.93
C GLY A 92 3.23 -34.07 7.60
N GLU A 93 3.60 -35.18 8.25
CA GLU A 93 4.79 -35.26 9.10
C GLU A 93 6.11 -35.11 8.35
N GLN A 94 6.22 -35.67 7.14
CA GLN A 94 7.44 -35.57 6.35
C GLN A 94 7.80 -34.12 6.01
N ARG A 95 6.80 -33.31 5.63
CA ARG A 95 7.02 -31.89 5.32
C ARG A 95 7.32 -31.07 6.58
N SER A 96 6.64 -31.36 7.68
CA SER A 96 6.95 -30.75 8.99
C SER A 96 8.40 -30.98 9.40
N ASN A 97 8.93 -32.20 9.24
CA ASN A 97 10.33 -32.50 9.53
C ASN A 97 11.31 -31.70 8.66
N LEU A 98 11.00 -31.51 7.36
CA LEU A 98 11.81 -30.67 6.48
C LEU A 98 11.83 -29.21 6.95
N TYR A 99 10.68 -28.66 7.38
CA TYR A 99 10.59 -27.29 7.88
C TYR A 99 11.41 -27.10 9.16
N HIS A 100 11.42 -28.09 10.06
CA HIS A 100 12.30 -28.10 11.23
C HIS A 100 13.78 -28.04 10.84
N HIS A 101 14.21 -28.81 9.84
CA HIS A 101 15.60 -28.77 9.35
C HIS A 101 15.97 -27.40 8.77
N VAL A 102 15.09 -26.76 8.00
CA VAL A 102 15.34 -25.39 7.51
C VAL A 102 15.48 -24.40 8.68
N ALA A 103 14.64 -24.54 9.71
CA ALA A 103 14.75 -23.72 10.92
C ALA A 103 16.06 -23.99 11.70
N ASP A 104 16.55 -25.24 11.74
CA ASP A 104 17.87 -25.58 12.29
C ASP A 104 18.99 -24.87 11.53
N GLU A 105 18.94 -24.86 10.20
CA GLU A 105 19.92 -24.17 9.36
C GLU A 105 19.93 -22.66 9.60
N PHE A 106 18.75 -22.02 9.65
CA PHE A 106 18.66 -20.58 9.94
C PHE A 106 19.11 -20.22 11.35
N ARG A 107 18.99 -21.12 12.34
CA ARG A 107 19.53 -20.88 13.69
C ARG A 107 21.04 -20.65 13.69
N LYS A 108 21.77 -21.14 12.69
CA LYS A 108 23.21 -20.87 12.55
C LYS A 108 23.52 -19.39 12.38
N LEU A 109 22.58 -18.58 11.85
CA LEU A 109 22.72 -17.13 11.71
C LEU A 109 22.82 -16.39 13.05
N GLN A 110 22.48 -17.03 14.17
CA GLN A 110 22.71 -16.48 15.51
C GLN A 110 24.20 -16.38 15.86
N SER A 111 25.06 -17.09 15.13
CA SER A 111 26.50 -17.00 15.31
C SER A 111 27.03 -15.63 14.84
N PRO A 112 27.89 -14.95 15.62
CA PRO A 112 28.60 -13.74 15.20
C PRO A 112 29.41 -13.90 13.91
N ALA A 113 29.72 -15.13 13.49
CA ALA A 113 30.38 -15.39 12.21
C ALA A 113 29.55 -14.92 11.00
N PHE A 114 28.22 -14.79 11.13
CA PHE A 114 27.32 -14.32 10.08
C PHE A 114 26.91 -12.85 10.22
N SER A 115 27.30 -12.16 11.30
CA SER A 115 27.17 -10.71 11.39
C SER A 115 28.25 -10.08 10.51
N GLY A 116 28.02 -10.08 9.18
CA GLY A 116 29.05 -9.74 8.21
C GLY A 116 29.81 -8.47 8.58
N SER A 117 31.14 -8.55 8.59
CA SER A 117 31.99 -7.35 8.60
C SER A 117 31.61 -6.55 7.36
N HIS A 118 30.94 -5.42 7.54
CA HIS A 118 30.64 -4.50 6.46
C HIS A 118 31.95 -4.07 5.82
N ASP A 119 32.29 -4.64 4.66
CA ASP A 119 33.38 -4.15 3.82
C ASP A 119 33.00 -2.75 3.31
N PRO A 120 33.66 -1.67 3.78
CA PRO A 120 33.33 -0.30 3.39
C PRO A 120 33.59 -0.01 1.91
N SER A 121 34.26 -0.92 1.18
CA SER A 121 34.68 -0.72 -0.21
C SER A 121 33.58 -1.00 -1.24
N THR A 122 32.47 -1.64 -0.86
CA THR A 122 31.32 -1.83 -1.77
C THR A 122 30.58 -0.49 -1.97
N LYS A 123 30.65 0.07 -3.19
CA LYS A 123 29.93 1.29 -3.57
C LYS A 123 28.42 1.08 -3.42
N LYS A 124 27.86 1.43 -2.24
CA LYS A 124 26.41 1.50 -2.05
C LYS A 124 25.81 2.53 -3.01
N SER A 125 24.78 2.12 -3.75
CA SER A 125 23.95 3.07 -4.48
C SER A 125 23.40 4.10 -3.48
N LYS A 126 23.53 5.39 -3.80
CA LYS A 126 23.09 6.45 -2.88
C LYS A 126 21.57 6.38 -2.77
N LEU A 127 21.04 6.42 -1.55
CA LEU A 127 19.60 6.46 -1.31
C LEU A 127 19.05 7.88 -1.50
N SER A 128 17.86 7.96 -2.08
CA SER A 128 17.11 9.19 -2.27
C SER A 128 15.64 8.96 -1.95
N TYR A 129 14.95 10.05 -1.59
CA TYR A 129 13.52 10.04 -1.28
C TYR A 129 12.82 11.15 -2.03
N GLY A 130 11.57 10.91 -2.42
CA GLY A 130 10.77 11.86 -3.20
C GLY A 130 9.28 11.77 -2.88
N GLY A 131 8.52 12.70 -3.46
CA GLY A 131 7.07 12.76 -3.29
C GLY A 131 6.34 12.81 -4.63
N VAL A 132 5.24 12.08 -4.72
CA VAL A 132 4.21 12.26 -5.75
C VAL A 132 3.08 13.04 -5.09
N VAL A 133 2.95 14.32 -5.45
CA VAL A 133 1.91 15.19 -4.89
C VAL A 133 0.70 15.14 -5.80
N MET A 134 -0.45 14.80 -5.22
CA MET A 134 -1.72 14.69 -5.94
C MET A 134 -2.81 15.46 -5.20
N ASP A 135 -3.62 16.22 -5.94
CA ASP A 135 -4.76 16.95 -5.40
C ASP A 135 -6.04 16.10 -5.38
N ARG A 136 -7.13 16.66 -4.83
CA ARG A 136 -8.42 15.95 -4.74
C ARG A 136 -9.08 15.70 -6.11
N GLN A 137 -8.70 16.45 -7.15
CA GLN A 137 -9.18 16.27 -8.52
C GLN A 137 -8.34 15.23 -9.28
N ARG A 138 -7.44 14.51 -8.59
CA ARG A 138 -6.47 13.57 -9.17
C ARG A 138 -5.52 14.25 -10.17
N GLY A 139 -5.31 15.55 -10.04
CA GLY A 139 -4.18 16.24 -10.66
C GLY A 139 -2.89 15.86 -9.94
N VAL A 140 -1.85 15.53 -10.70
CA VAL A 140 -0.51 15.20 -10.20
C VAL A 140 0.43 16.35 -10.51
N LEU A 141 1.16 16.81 -9.50
CA LEU A 141 2.12 17.90 -9.66
C LEU A 141 3.43 17.33 -10.20
N LEU A 142 3.88 17.85 -11.33
CA LEU A 142 5.19 17.60 -11.92
C LEU A 142 6.05 18.85 -11.86
N ARG A 143 7.37 18.66 -11.90
CA ARG A 143 8.34 19.76 -12.05
C ARG A 143 9.17 19.62 -13.32
N LYS A 144 9.51 20.77 -13.89
CA LYS A 144 10.54 20.93 -14.92
C LYS A 144 11.84 21.40 -14.28
N PRO A 145 12.89 20.57 -14.24
CA PRO A 145 14.20 21.00 -13.75
C PRO A 145 14.78 22.15 -14.59
N THR A 146 15.48 23.09 -13.94
CA THR A 146 16.11 24.22 -14.63
C THR A 146 17.10 23.75 -15.70
N ASN A 147 17.02 24.36 -16.90
CA ASN A 147 17.87 24.08 -18.06
C ASN A 147 17.80 22.63 -18.57
N GLU A 148 16.69 21.92 -18.33
CA GLU A 148 16.54 20.50 -18.66
C GLU A 148 17.71 19.65 -18.14
N PHE A 149 18.17 19.94 -16.91
CA PHE A 149 19.30 19.24 -16.32
C PHE A 149 19.17 17.71 -16.45
N ASP A 150 20.21 17.07 -16.99
CA ASP A 150 20.25 15.61 -17.28
C ASP A 150 19.14 15.12 -18.25
N GLY A 151 18.64 16.02 -19.11
CA GLY A 151 17.62 15.75 -20.13
C GLY A 151 16.18 15.66 -19.59
N TYR A 152 15.94 16.01 -18.33
CA TYR A 152 14.62 15.97 -17.71
C TYR A 152 13.74 17.14 -18.15
N VAL A 153 12.53 16.83 -18.62
CA VAL A 153 11.53 17.84 -18.96
C VAL A 153 10.41 17.87 -17.92
N TRP A 154 9.82 16.73 -17.57
CA TRP A 154 8.86 16.60 -16.47
C TRP A 154 9.16 15.37 -15.63
N THR A 155 9.19 15.54 -14.31
CA THR A 155 9.57 14.48 -13.36
C THR A 155 9.00 14.76 -11.97
N PHE A 156 9.04 13.76 -11.09
CA PHE A 156 8.73 13.91 -9.67
C PHE A 156 9.88 14.58 -8.90
N ALA A 157 9.57 15.24 -7.78
CA ALA A 157 10.62 15.73 -6.89
C ALA A 157 11.24 14.60 -6.09
N LYS A 158 12.57 14.54 -6.11
CA LYS A 158 13.38 13.63 -5.29
C LYS A 158 14.71 14.24 -4.90
N GLY A 159 15.29 13.82 -3.78
CA GLY A 159 16.61 14.28 -3.35
C GLY A 159 17.36 13.25 -2.51
N LYS A 160 18.66 13.50 -2.33
CA LYS A 160 19.53 12.59 -1.57
C LYS A 160 19.17 12.63 -0.09
N HIS A 161 19.13 11.46 0.52
CA HIS A 161 18.96 11.36 1.96
C HIS A 161 20.15 11.96 2.71
N ARG A 162 19.88 12.61 3.85
CA ARG A 162 20.89 13.19 4.74
C ARG A 162 20.82 12.48 6.09
N GLN A 163 21.96 12.34 6.76
CA GLN A 163 21.98 11.78 8.11
C GLN A 163 21.22 12.69 9.09
N GLY A 164 20.53 12.06 10.06
CA GLY A 164 19.83 12.78 11.12
C GLY A 164 18.41 13.25 10.77
N ILE A 165 17.91 12.94 9.58
CA ILE A 165 16.50 13.15 9.19
C ILE A 165 15.90 11.82 8.74
N THR A 166 14.59 11.69 8.81
CA THR A 166 13.83 10.54 8.32
C THR A 166 13.68 10.56 6.79
N PRO A 167 13.38 9.40 6.17
CA PRO A 167 12.95 9.32 4.77
C PRO A 167 11.79 10.28 4.43
N GLU A 168 10.80 10.34 5.30
CA GLU A 168 9.59 11.16 5.20
C GLU A 168 9.94 12.65 5.19
N GLU A 169 10.75 13.10 6.15
CA GLU A 169 11.24 14.49 6.22
C GLU A 169 12.07 14.85 4.98
N THR A 170 12.87 13.91 4.46
CA THR A 170 13.63 14.11 3.21
C THR A 170 12.69 14.36 2.04
N ALA A 171 11.67 13.52 1.88
CA ALA A 171 10.71 13.62 0.78
C ALA A 171 9.89 14.92 0.85
N LEU A 172 9.36 15.25 2.04
CA LEU A 172 8.61 16.49 2.29
C LEU A 172 9.46 17.73 2.00
N HIS A 173 10.72 17.75 2.46
CA HIS A 173 11.64 18.84 2.19
C HIS A 173 11.88 19.03 0.68
N GLU A 174 12.08 17.94 -0.06
CA GLU A 174 12.34 18.03 -1.51
C GLU A 174 11.11 18.48 -2.30
N VAL A 175 9.91 18.06 -1.90
CA VAL A 175 8.64 18.57 -2.46
C VAL A 175 8.52 20.07 -2.18
N ARG A 176 8.71 20.50 -0.93
CA ARG A 176 8.59 21.90 -0.54
C ARG A 176 9.56 22.80 -1.28
N MET A 177 10.83 22.38 -1.37
CA MET A 177 11.88 23.16 -2.02
C MET A 177 11.74 23.21 -3.55
N LYS A 178 11.32 22.11 -4.19
CA LYS A 178 11.33 22.02 -5.66
C LYS A 178 9.99 22.28 -6.30
N MET A 179 8.90 22.12 -5.56
CA MET A 179 7.55 22.16 -6.10
C MET A 179 6.68 23.18 -5.39
N GLY A 180 7.16 23.77 -4.29
CA GLY A 180 6.52 24.90 -3.65
C GLY A 180 5.34 24.55 -2.76
N TYR A 181 5.07 23.28 -2.48
CA TYR A 181 3.97 22.89 -1.59
C TYR A 181 4.49 22.29 -0.30
N ASP A 182 3.90 22.73 0.81
CA ASP A 182 3.84 21.85 1.98
C ASP A 182 2.87 20.71 1.67
N ALA A 183 3.14 19.53 2.20
CA ALA A 183 2.39 18.34 1.85
C ALA A 183 2.21 17.43 3.06
N LYS A 184 1.16 16.62 3.03
CA LYS A 184 0.92 15.55 4.00
C LYS A 184 1.13 14.21 3.31
N ILE A 185 1.93 13.33 3.92
CA ILE A 185 2.12 11.97 3.44
C ILE A 185 0.84 11.16 3.71
N LEU A 186 0.32 10.53 2.66
CA LEU A 186 -0.83 9.63 2.75
C LEU A 186 -0.38 8.18 2.87
N ALA A 187 0.65 7.80 2.09
CA ALA A 187 1.18 6.45 2.09
C ALA A 187 2.60 6.42 1.49
N LYS A 188 3.37 5.40 1.86
CA LYS A 188 4.60 5.06 1.15
C LYS A 188 4.24 4.36 -0.15
N ILE A 189 4.82 4.80 -1.27
CA ILE A 189 4.65 4.12 -2.56
C ILE A 189 5.52 2.86 -2.52
N PRO A 190 4.94 1.65 -2.68
CA PRO A 190 5.72 0.42 -2.65
C PRO A 190 6.78 0.39 -3.74
N GLY A 191 7.97 -0.09 -3.39
CA GLY A 191 9.06 -0.30 -4.33
C GLY A 191 10.26 0.63 -4.15
N ARG A 192 11.31 0.32 -4.91
CA ARG A 192 12.57 1.04 -4.98
C ARG A 192 12.87 1.29 -6.45
N PHE A 193 12.96 2.55 -6.82
CA PHE A 193 12.98 2.97 -8.21
C PHE A 193 14.39 3.41 -8.58
N GLU A 194 15.05 2.62 -9.42
CA GLU A 194 16.41 2.87 -9.86
C GLU A 194 16.49 4.10 -10.77
N GLY A 195 17.49 4.94 -10.53
CA GLY A 195 17.90 6.00 -11.44
C GLY A 195 19.39 5.89 -11.72
N GLY A 196 19.92 6.72 -12.63
CA GLY A 196 21.32 6.62 -13.06
C GLY A 196 22.38 6.78 -11.95
N TYR A 197 22.02 7.36 -10.80
CA TYR A 197 22.96 7.64 -9.70
C TYR A 197 22.45 7.21 -8.31
N SER A 198 21.17 6.87 -8.19
CA SER A 198 20.53 6.65 -6.90
C SER A 198 19.36 5.69 -7.03
N ILE A 199 19.09 4.95 -5.97
CA ILE A 199 17.81 4.27 -5.78
C ILE A 199 16.90 5.25 -5.04
N THR A 200 15.67 5.43 -5.53
CA THR A 200 14.71 6.38 -4.96
C THR A 200 13.50 5.63 -4.41
N GLU A 201 13.09 5.93 -3.18
CA GLU A 201 11.77 5.54 -2.66
C GLU A 201 10.86 6.78 -2.67
N TYR A 202 9.55 6.59 -2.90
CA TYR A 202 8.60 7.70 -3.00
C TYR A 202 7.45 7.55 -1.99
N PHE A 203 6.83 8.68 -1.69
CA PHE A 203 5.61 8.77 -0.89
C PHE A 203 4.50 9.44 -1.70
N LEU A 204 3.27 8.94 -1.59
CA LEU A 204 2.08 9.61 -2.09
C LEU A 204 1.69 10.70 -1.08
N MET A 205 1.45 11.90 -1.57
CA MET A 205 1.19 13.06 -0.73
C MET A 205 0.01 13.88 -1.27
N CYS A 206 -0.69 14.57 -0.38
CA CYS A 206 -1.61 15.64 -0.75
C CYS A 206 -1.02 17.03 -0.40
N PRO A 207 -1.28 18.07 -1.21
CA PRO A 207 -0.83 19.43 -0.90
C PRO A 207 -1.58 19.99 0.31
N VAL A 208 -0.90 20.81 1.10
CA VAL A 208 -1.47 21.52 2.25
C VAL A 208 -1.37 23.02 2.01
N GLY A 209 -2.52 23.70 2.00
CA GLY A 209 -2.59 25.14 1.80
C GLY A 209 -2.27 25.60 0.38
N GLU A 210 -1.91 26.88 0.26
CA GLU A 210 -1.50 27.49 -1.01
C GLU A 210 -0.05 27.17 -1.37
N SER A 211 0.32 27.40 -2.62
CA SER A 211 1.70 27.24 -3.05
C SER A 211 2.58 28.38 -2.55
N PHE A 212 3.85 28.04 -2.36
CA PHE A 212 4.94 28.93 -2.04
C PHE A 212 5.93 28.97 -3.21
N PRO A 213 6.82 29.98 -3.25
CA PRO A 213 7.95 29.97 -4.17
C PRO A 213 8.80 28.70 -3.99
N PHE A 214 9.07 28.03 -5.09
CA PHE A 214 10.07 26.97 -5.17
C PHE A 214 11.45 27.55 -5.53
N ASP A 215 12.49 26.76 -5.28
CA ASP A 215 13.87 27.09 -5.63
C ASP A 215 14.07 27.13 -7.15
N SER A 216 14.07 28.34 -7.71
CA SER A 216 14.21 28.59 -9.14
C SER A 216 15.57 28.18 -9.71
N ALA A 217 16.59 28.02 -8.86
CA ALA A 217 17.89 27.49 -9.28
C ALA A 217 17.81 25.99 -9.62
N ARG A 218 16.79 25.29 -9.10
CA ARG A 218 16.60 23.84 -9.30
C ARG A 218 15.40 23.56 -10.20
N THR A 219 14.32 24.32 -10.09
CA THR A 219 13.07 24.12 -10.85
C THR A 219 12.75 25.34 -11.69
N GLU A 220 12.49 25.14 -12.97
CA GLU A 220 12.05 26.19 -13.90
C GLU A 220 10.53 26.40 -13.80
N ALA A 221 9.76 25.32 -13.73
CA ALA A 221 8.31 25.36 -13.69
C ALA A 221 7.71 24.15 -12.95
N THR A 222 6.50 24.32 -12.48
CA THR A 222 5.65 23.24 -11.95
C THR A 222 4.33 23.20 -12.70
N ARG A 223 3.72 22.02 -12.82
CA ARG A 223 2.46 21.84 -13.54
C ARG A 223 1.61 20.76 -12.90
N TRP A 224 0.34 21.06 -12.67
CA TRP A 224 -0.69 20.06 -12.36
C TRP A 224 -1.12 19.39 -13.66
N VAL A 225 -1.10 18.05 -13.68
CA VAL A 225 -1.40 17.22 -14.84
C VAL A 225 -2.44 16.17 -14.43
N PRO A 226 -3.56 16.01 -15.13
CA PRO A 226 -4.51 14.92 -14.86
C PRO A 226 -3.80 13.55 -14.81
N LEU A 227 -4.15 12.69 -13.85
CA LEU A 227 -3.46 11.41 -13.59
C LEU A 227 -3.29 10.52 -14.85
N ASP A 228 -4.26 10.53 -15.74
CA ASP A 228 -4.27 9.81 -17.01
C ASP A 228 -3.28 10.39 -18.05
N GLU A 229 -3.04 11.70 -18.02
CA GLU A 229 -2.09 12.40 -18.91
C GLU A 229 -0.63 12.40 -18.40
N VAL A 230 -0.39 11.99 -17.14
CA VAL A 230 0.95 12.03 -16.52
C VAL A 230 1.96 11.18 -17.29
N ALA A 231 1.55 10.01 -17.79
CA ALA A 231 2.44 9.09 -18.50
C ALA A 231 2.98 9.72 -19.79
N GLU A 232 2.12 10.38 -20.57
CA GLU A 232 2.48 11.09 -21.79
C GLU A 232 3.33 12.32 -21.48
N THR A 233 3.01 13.04 -20.41
CA THR A 233 3.77 14.22 -19.97
C THR A 233 5.18 13.86 -19.52
N ILE A 234 5.38 12.72 -18.84
CA ILE A 234 6.71 12.22 -18.48
C ILE A 234 7.48 11.75 -19.71
N ALA A 235 6.80 11.14 -20.69
CA ALA A 235 7.43 10.55 -21.88
C ALA A 235 8.22 11.55 -22.74
N VAL A 236 7.93 12.85 -22.63
CA VAL A 236 8.71 13.89 -23.34
C VAL A 236 10.11 14.12 -22.76
N THR A 237 10.41 13.57 -21.57
CA THR A 237 11.74 13.61 -20.97
C THR A 237 12.74 12.81 -21.82
N LYS A 238 13.91 13.38 -22.07
CA LYS A 238 14.96 12.79 -22.94
C LYS A 238 15.78 11.72 -22.24
N ASN A 239 15.71 11.61 -20.91
CA ASN A 239 16.43 10.63 -20.12
C ASN A 239 15.65 9.32 -20.02
N PRO A 240 16.05 8.24 -20.73
CA PRO A 240 15.26 7.00 -20.79
C PRO A 240 15.19 6.28 -19.44
N VAL A 241 16.24 6.39 -18.61
CA VAL A 241 16.24 5.82 -17.26
C VAL A 241 15.27 6.60 -16.36
N GLY A 242 15.25 7.93 -16.48
CA GLY A 242 14.31 8.80 -15.79
C GLY A 242 12.85 8.54 -16.17
N VAL A 243 12.56 8.44 -17.47
CA VAL A 243 11.23 8.12 -18.00
C VAL A 243 10.74 6.79 -17.46
N ARG A 244 11.54 5.72 -17.60
CA ARG A 244 11.18 4.38 -17.10
C ARG A 244 10.90 4.42 -15.61
N ARG A 245 11.78 5.04 -14.83
CA ARG A 245 11.61 5.18 -13.37
C ARG A 245 10.29 5.85 -13.03
N ASP A 246 10.00 7.01 -13.61
CA ASP A 246 8.83 7.80 -13.26
C ASP A 246 7.52 7.16 -13.76
N GLN A 247 7.55 6.45 -14.89
CA GLN A 247 6.42 5.60 -15.30
C GLN A 247 6.16 4.45 -14.31
N CYS A 248 7.22 3.82 -13.77
CA CYS A 248 7.06 2.79 -12.74
C CYS A 248 6.51 3.36 -11.44
N VAL A 249 6.97 4.55 -11.05
CA VAL A 249 6.41 5.27 -9.89
C VAL A 249 4.93 5.56 -10.12
N LEU A 250 4.55 6.04 -11.31
CA LEU A 250 3.15 6.30 -11.66
C LEU A 250 2.29 5.03 -11.60
N ASN A 251 2.79 3.91 -12.13
CA ASN A 251 2.09 2.63 -12.06
C ASN A 251 1.94 2.18 -10.60
N ALA A 252 3.00 2.26 -9.79
CA ALA A 252 2.93 1.94 -8.37
C ALA A 252 1.95 2.84 -7.60
N VAL A 253 1.79 4.11 -7.99
CA VAL A 253 0.76 5.00 -7.44
C VAL A 253 -0.64 4.53 -7.83
N LYS A 254 -0.89 4.20 -9.10
CA LYS A 254 -2.19 3.68 -9.57
C LYS A 254 -2.56 2.40 -8.84
N GLU A 255 -1.61 1.47 -8.72
CA GLU A 255 -1.77 0.22 -7.96
C GLU A 255 -2.06 0.48 -6.47
N LEU A 256 -1.32 1.40 -5.85
CA LEU A 256 -1.56 1.78 -4.46
C LEU A 256 -2.96 2.37 -4.26
N MET A 257 -3.42 3.22 -5.18
CA MET A 257 -4.75 3.83 -5.13
C MET A 257 -5.88 2.81 -5.31
N ASN A 258 -5.63 1.70 -6.00
CA ASN A 258 -6.57 0.60 -6.13
C ASN A 258 -6.56 -0.31 -4.87
N ALA A 259 -5.39 -0.52 -4.27
CA ALA A 259 -5.21 -1.43 -3.14
C ALA A 259 -5.56 -0.80 -1.77
N GLN A 260 -5.49 0.53 -1.66
CA GLN A 260 -5.74 1.26 -0.42
C GLN A 260 -6.59 2.51 -0.68
N ALA A 261 -7.75 2.57 -0.05
CA ALA A 261 -8.57 3.78 -0.02
C ALA A 261 -7.85 4.86 0.78
N THR A 262 -7.63 6.01 0.12
CA THR A 262 -7.11 7.23 0.73
C THR A 262 -8.07 8.37 0.44
N ARG A 263 -7.88 9.53 1.07
CA ARG A 263 -8.71 10.71 0.77
C ARG A 263 -8.68 11.18 -0.69
N LEU A 264 -7.75 10.68 -1.50
CA LEU A 264 -7.64 10.98 -2.95
C LEU A 264 -8.32 9.92 -3.82
N SER A 265 -8.74 8.79 -3.23
CA SER A 265 -9.40 7.70 -3.95
C SER A 265 -10.84 8.05 -4.34
N TRP A 266 -11.46 9.06 -3.72
CA TRP A 266 -12.84 9.46 -3.98
C TRP A 266 -13.05 10.97 -3.84
N ASP A 267 -14.05 11.53 -4.53
CA ASP A 267 -14.45 12.92 -4.29
C ASP A 267 -15.17 13.00 -2.94
N THR A 268 -14.54 13.69 -1.99
CA THR A 268 -14.97 13.71 -0.59
C THR A 268 -15.17 15.13 -0.08
N VAL A 269 -16.28 15.28 0.64
CA VAL A 269 -16.61 16.47 1.42
C VAL A 269 -16.32 16.15 2.89
N ASP A 270 -15.52 17.01 3.53
CA ASP A 270 -15.17 16.85 4.93
C ASP A 270 -16.44 16.93 5.81
N MET A 271 -16.41 16.25 6.96
CA MET A 271 -17.56 16.21 7.87
C MET A 271 -17.99 17.62 8.31
N PRO A 272 -19.28 17.97 8.23
CA PRO A 272 -19.74 19.32 8.55
C PRO A 272 -19.54 19.69 10.03
N GLU A 273 -19.60 21.00 10.31
CA GLU A 273 -19.65 21.51 11.69
C GLU A 273 -20.90 21.04 12.44
N ARG A 274 -22.03 20.90 11.72
CA ARG A 274 -23.26 20.32 12.25
C ARG A 274 -23.13 18.81 12.35
N ARG A 275 -22.64 18.34 13.49
CA ARG A 275 -22.44 16.93 13.82
C ARG A 275 -22.70 16.68 15.29
N THR A 276 -22.89 15.43 15.66
CA THR A 276 -22.97 15.02 17.06
C THR A 276 -22.14 13.77 17.31
N GLN A 277 -21.71 13.59 18.55
CA GLN A 277 -21.17 12.32 19.00
C GLN A 277 -22.32 11.32 19.17
N ILE A 278 -22.09 10.08 18.76
CA ILE A 278 -23.05 8.97 18.88
C ILE A 278 -22.49 7.89 19.82
N PRO A 279 -23.33 7.18 20.59
CA PRO A 279 -22.88 6.20 21.57
C PRO A 279 -22.51 4.84 20.91
N PHE A 280 -21.77 4.85 19.81
CA PHE A 280 -21.37 3.63 19.11
C PHE A 280 -20.12 3.00 19.76
N ARG A 281 -20.22 1.72 20.14
CA ARG A 281 -19.12 0.97 20.77
C ARG A 281 -18.86 -0.31 20.00
N MET A 282 -17.63 -0.49 19.54
CA MET A 282 -17.20 -1.71 18.87
C MET A 282 -15.73 -1.98 19.16
N ARG A 283 -15.37 -3.27 19.18
CA ARG A 283 -13.98 -3.73 19.24
C ARG A 283 -13.62 -4.45 17.95
N PHE A 284 -12.36 -4.30 17.55
CA PHE A 284 -11.81 -4.89 16.35
C PHE A 284 -10.55 -5.67 16.68
N SER A 285 -10.41 -6.86 16.10
CA SER A 285 -9.13 -7.58 16.09
C SER A 285 -8.10 -6.86 15.22
N ARG A 286 -6.83 -7.25 15.31
CA ARG A 286 -5.77 -6.71 14.44
C ARG A 286 -6.08 -6.93 12.96
N ASN A 287 -6.68 -8.07 12.59
CA ASN A 287 -7.10 -8.37 11.22
C ASN A 287 -8.23 -7.43 10.76
N GLU A 288 -9.24 -7.24 11.60
CA GLU A 288 -10.36 -6.34 11.30
C GLU A 288 -9.87 -4.90 11.10
N VAL A 289 -8.95 -4.41 11.95
CA VAL A 289 -8.33 -3.08 11.77
C VAL A 289 -7.47 -2.99 10.53
N SER A 290 -6.73 -4.04 10.16
CA SER A 290 -5.97 -4.04 8.91
C SER A 290 -6.87 -3.89 7.68
N ARG A 291 -8.06 -4.49 7.69
CA ARG A 291 -9.08 -4.27 6.64
C ARG A 291 -9.62 -2.83 6.67
N LEU A 292 -9.92 -2.29 7.85
CA LEU A 292 -10.34 -0.88 7.98
C LEU A 292 -9.26 0.11 7.49
N LYS A 293 -7.98 -0.18 7.73
CA LYS A 293 -6.85 0.63 7.28
C LYS A 293 -6.65 0.58 5.76
N ARG A 294 -6.94 -0.55 5.12
CA ARG A 294 -7.05 -0.62 3.65
C ARG A 294 -8.24 0.19 3.13
N GLY A 295 -9.30 0.28 3.93
CA GLY A 295 -10.52 1.00 3.58
C GLY A 295 -11.34 0.26 2.51
N HIS A 296 -12.31 0.96 1.94
CA HIS A 296 -13.27 0.42 0.98
C HIS A 296 -13.50 1.42 -0.14
N ILE A 297 -13.28 0.98 -1.38
CA ILE A 297 -13.53 1.76 -2.60
C ILE A 297 -14.74 1.13 -3.28
N PRO A 298 -15.82 1.89 -3.54
CA PRO A 298 -17.04 1.33 -4.09
C PRO A 298 -16.83 0.81 -5.52
N GLY A 299 -17.21 -0.44 -5.76
CA GLY A 299 -16.99 -1.12 -7.04
C GLY A 299 -18.18 -1.08 -8.01
N GLU A 300 -19.40 -0.89 -7.50
CA GLU A 300 -20.65 -0.93 -8.27
C GLU A 300 -21.62 0.16 -7.83
N MET A 301 -22.68 0.40 -8.61
CA MET A 301 -23.67 1.45 -8.32
C MET A 301 -24.45 1.22 -7.01
N GLU A 302 -24.59 -0.03 -6.58
CA GLU A 302 -25.24 -0.42 -5.33
C GLU A 302 -24.32 -0.21 -4.11
N ASP A 303 -23.04 0.09 -4.34
CA ASP A 303 -22.06 0.32 -3.28
C ASP A 303 -22.12 1.76 -2.79
N HIS A 304 -22.91 1.95 -1.73
CA HIS A 304 -23.28 3.26 -1.21
C HIS A 304 -22.20 3.96 -0.40
N TRP A 305 -21.06 3.31 -0.15
CA TRP A 305 -20.07 3.77 0.81
C TRP A 305 -18.65 3.81 0.23
N PHE A 306 -17.98 4.92 0.47
CA PHE A 306 -16.54 5.04 0.38
C PHE A 306 -15.98 5.18 1.80
N VAL A 307 -14.98 4.39 2.15
CA VAL A 307 -14.42 4.39 3.51
C VAL A 307 -12.91 4.42 3.46
N PHE A 308 -12.29 5.31 4.23
CA PHE A 308 -10.82 5.35 4.34
C PHE A 308 -10.36 5.66 5.76
N PHE A 309 -9.14 5.23 6.07
CA PHE A 309 -8.49 5.48 7.35
C PHE A 309 -7.45 6.59 7.24
N GLU A 310 -7.51 7.58 8.13
CA GLU A 310 -6.55 8.69 8.21
C GLU A 310 -6.47 9.25 9.63
N ASP A 311 -5.27 9.49 10.15
CA ASP A 311 -5.02 10.10 11.48
C ASP A 311 -5.81 9.42 12.63
N ASP A 312 -5.82 8.09 12.66
CA ASP A 312 -6.59 7.26 13.61
C ASP A 312 -8.12 7.28 13.44
N TRP A 313 -8.62 7.95 12.40
CA TRP A 313 -10.04 8.00 12.05
C TRP A 313 -10.38 7.10 10.87
N VAL A 314 -11.45 6.32 11.01
CA VAL A 314 -12.18 5.72 9.89
C VAL A 314 -13.27 6.70 9.46
N ASN A 315 -13.21 7.16 8.22
CA ASN A 315 -14.12 8.15 7.65
C ASN A 315 -15.08 7.46 6.67
N PHE A 316 -16.38 7.62 6.87
CA PHE A 316 -17.42 6.97 6.07
C PHE A 316 -18.14 8.03 5.23
N HIS A 317 -18.02 7.90 3.92
CA HIS A 317 -18.58 8.83 2.95
C HIS A 317 -19.63 8.13 2.09
N ARG A 318 -20.68 8.85 1.69
CA ARG A 318 -21.58 8.36 0.63
C ARG A 318 -20.86 8.40 -0.71
N SER A 319 -20.92 7.30 -1.46
CA SER A 319 -20.21 7.18 -2.74
C SER A 319 -20.73 8.19 -3.80
N TRP A 320 -22.03 8.49 -3.83
CA TRP A 320 -22.59 9.37 -4.86
C TRP A 320 -22.43 10.88 -4.60
N THR A 321 -22.27 11.31 -3.34
CA THR A 321 -22.19 12.73 -2.96
C THR A 321 -20.86 13.12 -2.34
N GLY A 322 -20.08 12.15 -1.88
CA GLY A 322 -18.85 12.39 -1.13
C GLY A 322 -19.08 12.88 0.30
N TYR A 323 -20.31 13.04 0.78
CA TYR A 323 -20.59 13.56 2.12
C TYR A 323 -20.11 12.60 3.20
N CYS A 324 -19.30 13.12 4.14
CA CYS A 324 -18.86 12.37 5.32
C CYS A 324 -20.02 12.24 6.32
N ILE A 325 -20.57 11.03 6.43
CA ILE A 325 -21.72 10.75 7.31
C ILE A 325 -21.24 10.33 8.69
N PHE A 326 -20.22 9.47 8.77
CA PHE A 326 -19.69 8.97 10.05
C PHE A 326 -18.18 9.10 10.13
N ARG A 327 -17.68 9.31 11.34
CA ARG A 327 -16.24 9.23 11.67
C ARG A 327 -16.04 8.46 12.96
N LEU A 328 -15.16 7.47 12.95
CA LEU A 328 -14.84 6.65 14.12
C LEU A 328 -13.36 6.75 14.45
N ARG A 329 -13.00 7.20 15.65
CA ARG A 329 -11.61 7.19 16.11
C ARG A 329 -11.31 5.85 16.75
N LEU A 330 -10.29 5.17 16.24
CA LEU A 330 -9.80 3.91 16.79
C LEU A 330 -8.63 4.18 17.73
N GLU A 331 -8.52 3.39 18.79
CA GLU A 331 -7.33 3.37 19.61
C GLU A 331 -6.99 1.95 20.07
N PRO A 332 -5.71 1.66 20.36
CA PRO A 332 -5.30 0.37 20.90
C PRO A 332 -5.97 0.06 22.24
N ASP A 333 -6.39 -1.20 22.41
CA ASP A 333 -6.97 -1.72 23.65
C ASP A 333 -6.51 -3.18 23.85
N GLY A 334 -5.32 -3.32 24.43
CA GLY A 334 -4.62 -4.60 24.56
C GLY A 334 -4.21 -5.16 23.19
N GLU A 335 -4.63 -6.40 22.91
CA GLU A 335 -4.42 -7.06 21.61
C GLU A 335 -5.48 -6.69 20.55
N CYS A 336 -6.45 -5.84 20.92
CA CYS A 336 -7.51 -5.38 20.04
C CYS A 336 -7.42 -3.86 19.86
N TYR A 337 -8.36 -3.32 19.08
CA TYR A 337 -8.66 -1.90 19.02
C TYR A 337 -10.11 -1.68 19.43
N ARG A 338 -10.40 -0.47 19.93
CA ARG A 338 -11.76 -0.06 20.27
C ARG A 338 -12.11 1.26 19.60
N VAL A 339 -13.40 1.49 19.39
CA VAL A 339 -13.92 2.82 19.06
C VAL A 339 -13.85 3.69 20.31
N ALA A 340 -13.03 4.73 20.24
CA ALA A 340 -12.88 5.73 21.30
C ALA A 340 -13.90 6.85 21.16
N GLU A 341 -14.15 7.27 19.92
CA GLU A 341 -15.11 8.31 19.56
C GLU A 341 -15.85 7.92 18.28
N ALA A 342 -17.12 8.28 18.20
CA ALA A 342 -17.95 8.10 17.03
C ALA A 342 -18.76 9.37 16.79
N TRP A 343 -18.68 9.91 15.58
CA TRP A 343 -19.36 11.13 15.16
C TRP A 343 -20.26 10.85 13.97
N ALA A 344 -21.42 11.50 13.96
CA ALA A 344 -22.37 11.45 12.86
C ALA A 344 -22.75 12.86 12.39
N SER A 345 -22.93 13.03 11.08
CA SER A 345 -23.44 14.26 10.48
C SER A 345 -24.87 14.55 10.97
N ARG A 346 -25.18 15.83 11.16
CA ARG A 346 -26.51 16.36 11.48
C ARG A 346 -26.94 17.45 10.51
N ASP A 347 -26.29 17.52 9.35
CA ASP A 347 -26.78 18.32 8.23
C ASP A 347 -27.84 17.53 7.48
N GLU A 348 -29.12 17.88 7.67
CA GLU A 348 -30.28 17.22 7.06
C GLU A 348 -30.25 17.24 5.52
N ARG A 349 -29.47 18.15 4.92
CA ARG A 349 -29.26 18.17 3.46
C ARG A 349 -28.32 17.06 3.01
N GLN A 350 -27.44 16.59 3.89
CA GLN A 350 -26.44 15.56 3.62
C GLN A 350 -26.88 14.18 4.14
N TYR A 351 -27.58 14.15 5.28
CA TYR A 351 -27.97 12.92 5.96
C TYR A 351 -29.32 13.09 6.63
N GLN A 352 -30.33 12.40 6.12
CA GLN A 352 -31.60 12.24 6.82
C GLN A 352 -31.40 11.16 7.88
N HIS A 353 -31.45 11.57 9.14
CA HIS A 353 -31.40 10.67 10.29
C HIS A 353 -32.84 10.23 10.59
N GLY A 354 -33.07 8.92 10.74
CA GLY A 354 -34.34 8.41 11.25
C GLY A 354 -34.30 8.17 12.77
N ASP A 355 -35.00 7.12 13.21
CA ASP A 355 -35.20 6.82 14.63
C ASP A 355 -33.89 6.43 15.35
N ALA A 356 -33.93 6.49 16.69
CA ALA A 356 -32.80 6.09 17.53
C ALA A 356 -32.34 4.65 17.23
N GLY A 357 -31.07 4.48 16.83
CA GLY A 357 -30.45 3.17 16.55
C GLY A 357 -30.19 2.88 15.06
N GLU A 358 -30.70 3.69 14.13
CA GLU A 358 -30.46 3.50 12.69
C GLU A 358 -28.98 3.66 12.30
N GLU A 359 -28.26 4.54 13.00
CA GLU A 359 -26.83 4.81 12.77
C GLU A 359 -25.96 3.60 13.09
N GLU A 360 -26.25 2.92 14.20
CA GLU A 360 -25.56 1.70 14.60
C GLU A 360 -25.83 0.58 13.58
N THR A 361 -27.08 0.41 13.17
CA THR A 361 -27.45 -0.59 12.15
C THR A 361 -26.75 -0.32 10.83
N THR A 362 -26.67 0.95 10.42
CA THR A 362 -25.95 1.37 9.21
C THR A 362 -24.46 1.06 9.31
N LEU A 363 -23.79 1.44 10.41
CA LEU A 363 -22.37 1.15 10.61
C LEU A 363 -22.09 -0.36 10.59
N LEU A 364 -22.90 -1.16 11.30
CA LEU A 364 -22.77 -2.62 11.32
C LEU A 364 -22.96 -3.23 9.93
N ALA A 365 -23.93 -2.73 9.14
CA ALA A 365 -24.13 -3.19 7.77
C ALA A 365 -22.91 -2.88 6.88
N VAL A 366 -22.31 -1.69 7.01
CA VAL A 366 -21.08 -1.34 6.28
C VAL A 366 -19.92 -2.24 6.70
N PHE A 367 -19.73 -2.46 8.01
CA PHE A 367 -18.69 -3.34 8.51
C PHE A 367 -18.83 -4.78 8.00
N HIS A 368 -20.05 -5.30 7.97
CA HIS A 368 -20.33 -6.62 7.44
C HIS A 368 -20.06 -6.69 5.92
N TYR A 369 -20.62 -5.76 5.15
CA TYR A 369 -20.54 -5.79 3.69
C TYR A 369 -19.14 -5.50 3.17
N ALA A 370 -18.57 -4.34 3.54
CA ALA A 370 -17.30 -3.85 2.99
C ALA A 370 -16.08 -4.52 3.64
N PHE A 371 -16.19 -4.92 4.91
CA PHE A 371 -15.03 -5.38 5.69
C PHE A 371 -15.13 -6.82 6.20
N ARG A 372 -16.26 -7.51 5.99
CA ARG A 372 -16.50 -8.86 6.51
C ARG A 372 -16.26 -8.95 8.02
N ILE A 373 -16.66 -7.91 8.73
CA ILE A 373 -16.57 -7.79 10.20
C ILE A 373 -17.93 -8.16 10.77
N GLY A 374 -17.97 -9.06 11.76
CA GLY A 374 -19.21 -9.53 12.38
C GLY A 374 -19.91 -10.69 11.66
N SER A 375 -19.33 -11.22 10.59
CA SER A 375 -19.81 -12.42 9.86
C SER A 375 -19.27 -13.75 10.42
N ASP A 376 -18.71 -13.74 11.62
CA ASP A 376 -18.28 -14.97 12.30
C ASP A 376 -19.51 -15.63 12.95
N PRO A 377 -19.94 -16.83 12.53
CA PRO A 377 -21.09 -17.52 13.13
C PRO A 377 -20.87 -17.92 14.60
N TRP A 378 -19.69 -17.65 15.17
CA TRP A 378 -19.31 -17.97 16.55
C TRP A 378 -19.10 -16.76 17.47
N ARG A 379 -19.48 -15.53 17.06
CA ARG A 379 -19.51 -14.36 17.95
C ARG A 379 -20.86 -14.12 18.63
#